data_AF-A0A0R1WAE5-F1
#
_entry.id   AF-A0A0R1WAE5-F1
#
_cell.length_a   1.000
_cell.length_b   1.000
_cell.length_c   1.000
_cell.angle_alpha   90.00
_cell.angle_beta   90.00
_cell.angle_gamma   90.00
#
_symmetry.space_group_name_H-M   'P 1'
#
loop_
_entity.id
_entity.type
_entity.pdbx_description
1 polymer ?
#
loop_
_entity_poly.entity_id
_entity_poly.type
_entity_poly.pdbx_seq_one_letter_code
_entity_poly.pdbx_strand_id
1 'polypeptide(L)'
;MKNNPELMDAIKSKNENKIFTSMKPLLYKTIKGAPYNERQDYYQELSIEIIRTIRKQYKNEHKNFDDFLKKNKLISLNGCYFS
;
A
#
# COMPACT_ATOMS: atom_id res chain seq x y z
N MET A 1 3.15 -15.20 1.44
CA MET A 1 3.25 -14.60 0.09
C MET A 1 4.69 -14.16 -0.11
N LYS A 2 5.35 -14.51 -1.22
CA LYS A 2 6.67 -13.97 -1.58
C LYS A 2 6.50 -12.51 -1.98
N ASN A 3 7.43 -11.62 -1.60
CA ASN A 3 7.43 -10.23 -2.06
C ASN A 3 7.41 -10.17 -3.58
N ASN A 4 6.59 -9.31 -4.16
CA ASN A 4 6.66 -9.01 -5.59
C ASN A 4 8.02 -8.32 -5.87
N PRO A 5 8.95 -8.97 -6.59
CA PRO A 5 10.28 -8.38 -6.85
C PRO A 5 10.17 -7.07 -7.62
N GLU A 6 9.19 -6.94 -8.52
CA GLU A 6 8.95 -5.71 -9.27
C GLU A 6 8.59 -4.53 -8.36
N LEU A 7 7.83 -4.79 -7.30
CA LEU A 7 7.47 -3.76 -6.32
C LEU A 7 8.69 -3.30 -5.53
N MET A 8 9.55 -4.24 -5.12
CA MET A 8 10.78 -3.90 -4.40
C MET A 8 11.74 -3.08 -5.27
N ASP A 9 11.87 -3.43 -6.55
CA ASP A 9 12.69 -2.68 -7.50
C ASP A 9 12.07 -1.31 -7.82
N ALA A 10 10.74 -1.22 -7.90
CA ALA A 10 10.02 0.05 -8.04
C ALA A 10 10.26 0.97 -6.83
N ILE A 11 10.23 0.43 -5.61
CA ILE A 11 10.51 1.19 -4.38
C ILE A 11 11.97 1.68 -4.35
N LYS A 12 12.93 0.79 -4.67
CA LYS A 12 14.36 1.17 -4.73
C LYS A 12 14.63 2.25 -5.78
N SER A 13 13.99 2.15 -6.94
CA SER A 13 14.10 3.13 -8.02
C SER A 13 13.22 4.38 -7.82
N LYS A 14 12.47 4.46 -6.70
CA LYS A 14 11.51 5.54 -6.41
C LYS A 14 10.51 5.79 -7.55
N ASN A 15 10.17 4.75 -8.31
CA ASN A 15 9.25 4.85 -9.44
C ASN A 15 7.80 4.70 -8.95
N GLU A 16 7.17 5.82 -8.64
CA GLU A 16 5.83 5.87 -8.05
C GLU A 16 4.76 5.22 -8.91
N ASN A 17 4.84 5.39 -10.23
CA ASN A 17 3.91 4.77 -11.17
C ASN A 17 3.98 3.24 -11.11
N LYS A 18 5.20 2.69 -11.03
CA LYS A 18 5.39 1.23 -10.87
C LYS A 18 4.95 0.75 -9.49
N ILE A 19 5.27 1.48 -8.42
CA ILE A 19 4.82 1.16 -7.07
C ILE A 19 3.29 1.07 -7.04
N PHE A 20 2.61 2.10 -7.55
CA PHE A 20 1.15 2.14 -7.63
C PHE A 20 0.56 0.99 -8.44
N THR A 21 1.12 0.73 -9.63
CA THR A 21 0.63 -0.34 -10.51
C THR A 21 0.77 -1.71 -9.85
N SER A 22 1.91 -1.99 -9.22
CA SER A 22 2.15 -3.25 -8.50
C SER A 22 1.28 -3.39 -7.25
N MET A 23 0.84 -2.28 -6.64
CA MET A 23 0.02 -2.26 -5.44
C MET A 23 -1.49 -2.29 -5.69
N LYS A 24 -1.93 -1.97 -6.91
CA LYS A 24 -3.35 -1.89 -7.29
C LYS A 24 -4.16 -3.12 -6.83
N PRO A 25 -3.72 -4.38 -7.01
CA PRO A 25 -4.49 -5.55 -6.55
C PRO A 25 -4.68 -5.59 -5.03
N LEU A 26 -3.65 -5.20 -4.27
CA LEU A 26 -3.69 -5.16 -2.81
C LEU A 26 -4.63 -4.07 -2.32
N LEU A 27 -4.53 -2.87 -2.90
CA LEU A 27 -5.40 -1.74 -2.59
C LEU A 27 -6.87 -2.08 -2.87
N TYR A 28 -7.17 -2.65 -4.04
CA TYR A 28 -8.52 -3.09 -4.38
C TYR A 28 -9.09 -4.10 -3.38
N LYS A 29 -8.25 -5.01 -2.88
CA LYS A 29 -8.67 -5.96 -1.84
C LYS A 29 -8.96 -5.24 -0.51
N THR A 30 -8.13 -4.27 -0.13
CA THR A 30 -8.30 -3.48 1.11
C THR A 30 -9.57 -2.63 1.06
N ILE A 31 -9.82 -1.92 -0.05
CA ILE A 31 -10.99 -1.05 -0.19
C ILE A 31 -12.28 -1.84 -0.46
N LYS A 32 -12.22 -3.14 -0.75
CA LYS A 32 -13.43 -3.93 -1.07
C LYS A 32 -14.46 -3.92 0.06
N GLY A 33 -13.99 -3.77 1.30
CA GLY A 33 -14.86 -3.51 2.45
C GLY A 33 -15.71 -2.26 2.23
N ALA A 34 -15.11 -1.18 1.70
CA ALA A 34 -15.67 0.17 1.65
C ALA A 34 -17.06 0.33 1.01
N PRO A 35 -17.89 1.26 1.55
CA PRO A 35 -19.10 1.70 0.86
C PRO A 35 -18.74 2.08 -0.58
N TYR A 36 -19.55 1.66 -1.54
CA TYR A 36 -19.22 1.78 -2.95
C TYR A 36 -18.91 3.23 -3.37
N ASN A 37 -19.64 4.18 -2.80
CA ASN A 37 -19.48 5.63 -2.99
C ASN A 37 -18.17 6.19 -2.42
N GLU A 38 -17.56 5.54 -1.43
CA GLU A 38 -16.33 6.00 -0.75
C GLU A 38 -15.08 5.26 -1.21
N ARG A 39 -15.23 4.17 -1.98
CA ARG A 39 -14.12 3.34 -2.45
C ARG A 39 -13.06 4.12 -3.22
N GLN A 40 -13.49 5.07 -4.05
CA GLN A 40 -12.58 5.85 -4.87
C GLN A 40 -11.73 6.80 -4.02
N ASP A 41 -12.37 7.52 -3.10
CA ASP A 41 -11.69 8.46 -2.21
C ASP A 41 -10.74 7.70 -1.27
N TYR A 42 -11.21 6.61 -0.66
CA TYR A 42 -10.39 5.76 0.19
C TYR A 42 -9.21 5.14 -0.57
N TYR A 43 -9.41 4.75 -1.83
CA TYR A 43 -8.31 4.28 -2.68
C TYR A 43 -7.26 5.36 -2.92
N GLN A 44 -7.69 6.59 -3.21
CA GLN A 44 -6.77 7.71 -3.46
C GLN A 44 -5.99 8.08 -2.20
N GLU A 45 -6.68 8.25 -1.07
CA GLU A 45 -6.05 8.57 0.22
C GLU A 45 -5.05 7.51 0.63
N LEU A 46 -5.44 6.23 0.58
CA LEU A 46 -4.57 5.12 0.92
C LEU A 46 -3.35 5.05 -0.01
N SER A 47 -3.53 5.30 -1.30
CA SER A 47 -2.42 5.34 -2.26
C SER A 47 -1.42 6.44 -1.93
N ILE A 48 -1.91 7.65 -1.61
CA ILE A 48 -1.08 8.79 -1.23
C ILE A 48 -0.31 8.49 0.05
N GLU A 49 -0.99 7.96 1.08
CA GLU A 49 -0.38 7.73 2.38
C GLU A 49 0.71 6.66 2.32
N ILE A 50 0.51 5.61 1.52
CA ILE A 50 1.54 4.60 1.28
C ILE A 50 2.76 5.23 0.61
N ILE A 51 2.59 5.99 -0.48
CA ILE A 51 3.73 6.63 -1.16
C ILE A 51 4.47 7.58 -0.23
N ARG A 52 3.74 8.38 0.57
CA ARG A 52 4.33 9.28 1.58
C ARG A 52 5.11 8.50 2.63
N THR A 53 4.58 7.37 3.11
CA THR A 53 5.24 6.53 4.12
C THR A 53 6.47 5.85 3.54
N ILE A 54 6.40 5.36 2.30
CA ILE A 54 7.55 4.77 1.60
C ILE A 54 8.68 5.80 1.50
N ARG A 55 8.38 7.02 1.05
CA ARG A 55 9.35 8.12 0.93
C ARG A 55 10.02 8.46 2.27
N LYS A 56 9.27 8.42 3.38
CA LYS A 56 9.78 8.78 4.71
C LYS A 56 10.57 7.67 5.38
N GLN A 57 10.15 6.40 5.22
CA GLN A 57 10.55 5.34 6.16
C GLN A 57 10.92 4.00 5.53
N TYR A 58 10.83 3.82 4.20
CA TYR A 58 11.23 2.55 3.59
C TYR A 58 12.76 2.41 3.54
N LYS A 59 13.37 2.19 4.71
CA LYS A 59 14.75 1.73 4.82
C LYS A 59 14.76 0.25 4.44
N ASN A 60 15.84 -0.22 3.81
CA ASN A 60 16.06 -1.62 3.39
C ASN A 60 15.91 -2.69 4.51
N GLU A 61 15.49 -2.32 5.72
CA GLU A 61 15.21 -3.19 6.85
C GLU A 61 13.89 -3.96 6.72
N HIS A 62 12.98 -3.55 5.83
CA HIS A 62 11.73 -4.27 5.62
C HIS A 62 11.94 -5.51 4.74
N LYS A 63 11.98 -6.69 5.38
CA LYS A 63 12.03 -7.98 4.70
C LYS A 63 10.80 -8.29 3.86
N ASN A 64 9.66 -7.61 4.10
CA ASN A 64 8.41 -7.79 3.36
C ASN A 64 7.60 -6.48 3.31
N PHE A 65 7.04 -6.18 2.14
CA PHE A 65 6.21 -4.99 1.92
C PHE A 65 4.87 -5.07 2.67
N ASP A 66 4.25 -6.25 2.76
CA ASP A 66 3.02 -6.44 3.52
C ASP A 66 3.23 -6.13 5.01
N ASP A 67 4.38 -6.53 5.56
CA ASP A 67 4.73 -6.26 6.95
C ASP A 67 5.00 -4.77 7.17
N PHE A 68 5.61 -4.09 6.19
CA PHE A 68 5.75 -2.63 6.20
C PHE A 68 4.38 -1.94 6.25
N LEU A 69 3.43 -2.35 5.42
CA LEU A 69 2.09 -1.76 5.41
C LEU A 69 1.36 -1.97 6.73
N LYS A 70 1.44 -3.18 7.31
CA LYS A 70 0.83 -3.49 8.62
C LYS A 70 1.47 -2.72 9.76
N LYS A 71 2.81 -2.65 9.81
CA LYS A 71 3.56 -1.95 10.86
C LYS A 71 3.22 -0.46 10.89
N ASN A 72 2.97 0.13 9.71
CA ASN A 72 2.55 1.52 9.57
C ASN A 72 1.03 1.71 9.62
N LYS A 73 0.25 0.66 9.94
CA LYS A 73 -1.22 0.70 9.99
C LYS A 73 -1.87 1.20 8.69
N LEU A 74 -1.22 1.01 7.55
CA LEU A 74 -1.73 1.45 6.23
C LEU A 74 -2.80 0.49 5.72
N ILE A 75 -2.70 -0.79 6.06
CA ILE A 75 -3.73 -1.78 5.75
C ILE A 75 -4.11 -2.52 7.02
N SER A 76 -5.41 -2.74 7.20
CA SER A 76 -5.93 -3.61 8.26
C SER A 76 -6.52 -4.86 7.60
N LEU A 77 -6.09 -6.04 8.06
CA LEU A 77 -6.52 -7.33 7.48
C LEU A 77 -8.01 -7.63 7.68
N ASN A 78 -8.74 -6.79 8.42
CA ASN A 78 -10.13 -7.03 8.82
C ASN A 78 -11.14 -6.02 8.25
N GLY A 79 -10.81 -5.28 7.18
CA GLY A 79 -11.76 -4.36 6.55
C GLY A 79 -12.32 -3.29 7.50
N CYS A 80 -11.60 -2.99 8.59
CA CYS A 80 -11.95 -1.90 9.48
C CYS A 80 -11.45 -0.59 8.89
N TYR A 81 -12.40 0.30 8.65
CA TYR A 81 -12.22 1.68 8.26
C TYR A 81 -11.52 2.43 9.37
N PHE A 82 -10.55 3.25 8.99
CA PHE A 82 -10.11 4.32 9.85
C PHE A 82 -11.21 5.39 9.83
N SER A 83 -11.96 5.45 10.93
CA SER A 83 -12.88 6.53 11.29
C SER A 83 -12.13 7.67 11.95
#